data_AF-A0A9D7GTR7-F1
#
_entry.id   AF-A0A9D7GTR7-F1
#
_cell.length_a   1.000
_cell.length_b   1.000
_cell.length_c   1.000
_cell.angle_alpha   90.00
_cell.angle_beta   90.00
_cell.angle_gamma   90.00
#
_symmetry.space_group_name_H-M   'P 1'
#
loop_
_entity.id
_entity.type
_entity.pdbx_description
1 polymer ?
#
loop_
_entity_poly.entity_id
_entity_poly.type
_entity_poly.pdbx_seq_one_letter_code
_entity_poly.pdbx_strand_id
1 'polypeptide(L)'
;MIIAGGADAFNARNVKYEAGVAVAFGMPWDAALRAVTLTPAEMYGVADRVGSLQPGRDATLVIWSGDPFELYTHADQVFVRGQEVQGPSRQDELMRRYKTLPPDFRPKP
;
A
#
# COMPACT_ATOMS: atom_id res chain seq x y z
N MET A 1 -3.83 -2.61 4.97
CA MET A 1 -2.93 -3.58 4.35
C MET A 1 -1.65 -3.47 5.14
N ILE A 2 -1.28 -4.49 5.91
CA ILE A 2 0.06 -4.55 6.52
C ILE A 2 0.91 -5.36 5.56
N ILE A 3 1.91 -4.72 4.97
CA ILE A 3 3.03 -5.43 4.37
C ILE A 3 3.97 -5.75 5.53
N ALA A 4 3.90 -6.96 6.08
CA ALA A 4 4.79 -7.41 7.15
C ALA A 4 6.16 -7.74 6.54
N GLY A 5 7.13 -6.85 6.71
CA GLY A 5 8.52 -7.08 6.32
C GLY A 5 9.33 -7.64 7.49
N GLY A 6 9.76 -8.91 7.38
CA GLY A 6 10.76 -9.52 8.25
C GLY A 6 12.17 -9.41 7.64
N ALA A 7 13.12 -8.97 8.46
CA ALA A 7 14.59 -9.01 8.32
C ALA A 7 15.28 -8.28 7.14
N ASP A 8 14.66 -8.09 5.98
CA ASP A 8 15.21 -7.28 4.86
C ASP A 8 14.27 -6.11 4.53
N ALA A 9 14.22 -5.12 5.44
CA ALA A 9 13.35 -3.95 5.35
C ALA A 9 13.53 -3.10 4.07
N PHE A 10 14.60 -3.33 3.31
CA PHE A 10 14.87 -2.66 2.04
C PHE A 10 14.01 -3.17 0.87
N ASN A 11 13.59 -4.45 0.89
CA ASN A 11 12.79 -5.07 -0.19
C ASN A 11 11.28 -5.10 0.09
N ALA A 12 10.83 -4.72 1.28
CA ALA A 12 9.39 -4.66 1.62
C ALA A 12 8.57 -3.77 0.65
N ARG A 13 9.24 -2.79 0.01
CA ARG A 13 8.64 -1.94 -1.04
C ARG A 13 8.39 -2.69 -2.35
N ASN A 14 9.18 -3.74 -2.62
CA ASN A 14 9.16 -4.48 -3.88
C ASN A 14 8.17 -5.65 -3.86
N VAL A 15 7.71 -6.10 -2.69
CA VAL A 15 6.79 -7.25 -2.55
C VAL A 15 5.53 -7.11 -3.41
N LYS A 16 4.97 -5.89 -3.51
CA LYS A 16 3.83 -5.62 -4.40
C LYS A 16 4.18 -5.77 -5.88
N TYR A 17 5.36 -5.28 -6.27
CA TYR A 17 5.83 -5.39 -7.65
C TYR A 17 6.10 -6.84 -8.02
N GLU A 18 6.75 -7.61 -7.14
CA GLU A 18 7.02 -9.04 -7.33
C GLU A 18 5.72 -9.86 -7.49
N ALA A 19 4.69 -9.54 -6.69
CA ALA A 19 3.37 -10.14 -6.86
C ALA A 19 2.74 -9.79 -8.21
N GLY A 20 2.86 -8.54 -8.66
CA GLY A 20 2.39 -8.15 -10.00
C GLY A 20 3.13 -8.87 -11.13
N VAL A 21 4.44 -9.05 -11.00
CA VAL A 21 5.25 -9.86 -11.93
C VAL A 21 4.76 -11.31 -11.94
N ALA A 22 4.48 -11.91 -10.78
CA ALA A 22 3.95 -13.26 -10.71
C ALA A 22 2.59 -13.40 -11.43
N VAL A 23 1.69 -12.41 -11.29
CA VAL A 23 0.42 -12.37 -12.04
C VAL A 23 0.68 -12.30 -13.54
N ALA A 24 1.63 -11.46 -13.97
CA ALA A 24 2.01 -11.35 -15.39
C ALA A 24 2.56 -12.66 -15.98
N PHE A 25 3.18 -13.52 -15.16
CA PHE A 25 3.67 -14.84 -15.55
C PHE A 25 2.64 -15.98 -15.38
N GLY A 26 1.36 -15.66 -15.08
CA GLY A 26 0.26 -16.63 -15.07
C GLY A 26 -0.20 -17.06 -13.68
N MET A 27 0.28 -16.43 -12.60
CA MET A 27 -0.32 -16.61 -11.28
C MET A 27 -1.73 -16.00 -11.25
N PRO A 28 -2.75 -16.70 -10.71
CA PRO A 28 -4.05 -16.10 -10.49
C PRO A 28 -3.95 -14.87 -9.57
N TRP A 29 -4.66 -13.80 -9.91
CA TRP A 29 -4.62 -12.54 -9.16
C TRP A 29 -4.97 -12.72 -7.68
N ASP A 30 -6.02 -13.49 -7.36
CA ASP A 30 -6.42 -13.79 -5.98
C ASP A 30 -5.33 -14.54 -5.20
N ALA A 31 -4.59 -15.41 -5.89
CA ALA A 31 -3.49 -16.16 -5.28
C ALA A 31 -2.30 -15.23 -4.99
N ALA A 32 -1.99 -14.30 -5.89
CA ALA A 32 -0.95 -13.29 -5.67
C ALA A 32 -1.34 -12.35 -4.51
N LEU A 33 -2.61 -11.93 -4.44
CA LEU A 33 -3.12 -11.12 -3.34
C LEU A 33 -3.02 -11.88 -2.01
N ARG A 34 -3.43 -13.15 -1.98
CA ARG A 34 -3.31 -14.01 -0.79
C ARG A 34 -1.84 -14.15 -0.36
N ALA A 35 -0.94 -14.36 -1.31
CA ALA A 35 0.50 -14.54 -1.06
C ALA A 35 1.14 -13.33 -0.35
N VAL A 36 0.65 -12.12 -0.62
CA VAL A 36 1.16 -10.89 0.02
C VAL A 36 0.33 -10.42 1.23
N THR A 37 -0.74 -11.14 1.58
CA THR A 37 -1.65 -10.73 2.68
C THR A 37 -1.88 -11.85 3.71
N LEU A 38 -2.69 -12.85 3.36
CA LEU A 38 -3.16 -13.86 4.29
C LEU A 38 -2.10 -14.95 4.54
N THR A 39 -1.37 -15.37 3.51
CA THR A 39 -0.31 -16.37 3.64
C THR A 39 0.75 -15.99 4.68
N PRO A 40 1.36 -14.78 4.65
CA PRO A 40 2.31 -14.40 5.69
C PRO A 40 1.63 -14.26 7.07
N ALA A 41 0.38 -13.80 7.14
CA ALA A 41 -0.34 -13.73 8.40
C ALA A 41 -0.55 -15.13 9.03
N GLU A 42 -0.82 -16.14 8.21
CA GLU A 42 -0.94 -17.54 8.63
C GLU A 42 0.42 -18.09 9.09
N MET A 43 1.49 -17.82 8.34
CA MET A 43 2.85 -18.25 8.69
C MET A 43 3.33 -17.66 10.03
N TYR A 44 2.94 -16.43 10.33
CA TYR A 44 3.27 -15.76 11.59
C TYR A 44 2.26 -16.02 12.71
N GLY A 45 1.20 -16.80 12.47
CA GLY A 45 0.19 -17.10 13.48
C GLY A 45 -0.65 -15.90 13.92
N VAL A 46 -0.76 -14.87 13.06
CA VAL A 46 -1.54 -13.63 13.30
C VAL A 46 -2.71 -13.48 12.33
N ALA A 47 -3.05 -14.55 11.62
CA ALA A 47 -4.16 -14.60 10.66
C ALA A 47 -5.53 -14.39 11.30
N ASP A 48 -5.65 -14.55 12.62
CA ASP A 48 -6.85 -14.19 13.39
C ASP A 48 -7.07 -12.68 13.46
N ARG A 49 -6.00 -11.88 13.34
CA ARG A 49 -6.05 -10.42 13.48
C ARG A 49 -5.83 -9.66 12.19
N VAL A 50 -5.01 -10.17 11.27
CA VAL A 50 -4.62 -9.46 10.04
C VAL A 50 -4.65 -10.38 8.82
N GLY A 51 -4.39 -9.82 7.63
CA GLY A 51 -4.23 -10.58 6.39
C GLY A 51 -5.53 -10.86 5.62
N SER A 52 -6.71 -10.59 6.18
CA SER A 52 -7.96 -10.59 5.40
C SER A 52 -8.98 -9.57 5.94
N LEU A 53 -9.98 -9.25 5.11
CA LEU A 53 -11.07 -8.36 5.45
C LEU A 53 -12.26 -9.16 5.99
N GLN A 54 -12.30 -9.34 7.32
CA GLN A 54 -13.40 -10.03 8.00
C GLN A 54 -13.80 -9.27 9.28
N PRO A 55 -15.07 -9.33 9.71
CA PRO A 55 -15.50 -8.77 10.98
C PRO A 55 -14.70 -9.33 12.16
N GLY A 56 -14.38 -8.47 13.13
CA GLY A 56 -13.61 -8.85 14.33
C GLY A 56 -12.09 -8.82 14.18
N ARG A 57 -11.56 -8.51 12.99
CA ARG A 57 -10.11 -8.36 12.74
C ARG A 57 -9.64 -6.91 12.88
N ASP A 58 -8.33 -6.71 13.02
CA ASP A 58 -7.74 -5.37 13.03
C ASP A 58 -8.07 -4.68 11.69
N ALA A 59 -8.71 -3.51 11.75
CA ALA A 59 -9.10 -2.72 10.57
C ALA A 59 -7.89 -2.08 9.88
N THR A 60 -7.03 -2.93 9.32
CA THR A 60 -5.82 -2.52 8.62
C THR A 60 -5.98 -2.79 7.15
N LEU A 61 -6.44 -1.78 6.40
CA LEU A 61 -6.77 -1.85 4.97
C LEU A 61 -6.12 -0.69 4.19
N VAL A 62 -5.97 -0.85 2.89
CA VAL A 62 -5.50 0.21 2.00
C VAL A 62 -6.48 0.29 0.84
N ILE A 63 -6.88 1.50 0.51
CA ILE A 63 -7.71 1.83 -0.64
C ILE A 63 -6.77 2.25 -1.75
N TRP A 64 -6.90 1.62 -2.90
CA TRP A 64 -6.06 1.84 -4.08
C TRP A 64 -6.87 2.57 -5.15
N SER A 65 -6.21 3.42 -5.93
CA SER A 65 -6.81 4.13 -7.06
C SER A 65 -7.16 3.20 -8.24
N GLY A 66 -6.69 1.95 -8.21
CA GLY A 66 -6.74 0.97 -9.30
C GLY A 66 -6.24 -0.40 -8.83
N ASP A 67 -5.75 -1.24 -9.75
CA ASP A 67 -5.20 -2.55 -9.40
C ASP A 67 -3.92 -2.36 -8.54
N PRO A 68 -3.85 -2.95 -7.33
CA PRO A 68 -2.70 -2.80 -6.44
C PRO A 68 -1.36 -3.31 -7.01
N PHE A 69 -1.38 -4.13 -8.06
CA PHE A 69 -0.18 -4.67 -8.73
C PHE A 69 0.28 -3.84 -9.94
N GLU A 70 -0.51 -2.85 -10.36
CA GLU A 70 -0.11 -1.93 -11.42
C GLU A 70 0.85 -0.85 -10.90
N LEU A 71 1.85 -0.50 -11.73
CA LEU A 71 2.87 0.49 -11.39
C LEU A 71 2.33 1.91 -11.20
N TYR A 72 1.25 2.26 -11.90
CA TYR A 72 0.66 3.60 -11.85
C TYR A 72 -0.37 3.75 -10.73
N THR A 73 -0.72 2.66 -10.04
CA THR A 73 -1.68 2.68 -8.94
C THR A 73 -1.05 3.22 -7.67
N HIS A 74 -1.75 4.14 -7.01
CA HIS A 74 -1.33 4.74 -5.74
C HIS A 74 -2.33 4.42 -4.63
N ALA A 75 -1.86 4.53 -3.38
CA ALA A 75 -2.69 4.33 -2.21
C ALA A 75 -3.47 5.62 -1.92
N ASP A 76 -4.78 5.60 -2.17
CA ASP A 76 -5.66 6.73 -1.86
C ASP A 76 -5.82 6.93 -0.36
N GLN A 77 -6.00 5.84 0.39
CA GLN A 77 -6.16 5.87 1.84
C GLN A 77 -5.49 4.65 2.48
N VAL A 78 -4.87 4.85 3.64
CA VAL A 78 -4.20 3.79 4.40
C VAL A 78 -4.75 3.82 5.81
N PHE A 79 -5.32 2.70 6.27
CA PHE A 79 -5.77 2.54 7.64
C PHE A 79 -4.93 1.48 8.32
N VAL A 80 -4.51 1.72 9.56
CA VAL A 80 -3.83 0.76 10.45
C VAL A 80 -4.61 0.70 11.75
N ARG A 81 -5.11 -0.48 12.12
CA ARG A 81 -5.94 -0.70 13.31
C ARG A 81 -7.10 0.31 13.43
N GLY A 82 -7.74 0.63 12.31
CA GLY A 82 -8.87 1.56 12.24
C GLY A 82 -8.49 3.04 12.26
N GLN A 83 -7.21 3.38 12.38
CA GLN A 83 -6.74 4.76 12.28
C GLN A 83 -6.18 5.03 10.89
N GLU A 84 -6.58 6.13 10.28
CA GLU A 84 -6.01 6.59 9.03
C GLU A 84 -4.56 7.05 9.25
N VAL A 85 -3.63 6.52 8.46
CA VAL A 85 -2.18 6.78 8.56
C VAL A 85 -1.71 7.77 7.49
N GLN A 86 -2.62 8.36 6.71
CA GLN A 86 -2.27 9.37 5.73
C GLN A 86 -2.12 10.76 6.38
N GLY A 87 -0.88 11.16 6.63
CA GLY A 87 -0.51 12.58 6.57
C GLY A 87 -0.16 12.95 5.12
N PRO A 88 -0.40 14.20 4.67
CA PRO A 88 -0.11 14.61 3.30
C PRO A 88 1.34 14.26 2.96
N SER A 89 1.55 13.57 1.83
CA SER A 89 2.92 13.32 1.39
C SER A 89 3.59 14.64 1.05
N ARG A 90 4.93 14.68 1.05
CA ARG A 90 5.66 15.86 0.58
C ARG A 90 5.26 16.24 -0.85
N GLN A 91 4.88 15.27 -1.68
CA GLN A 91 4.38 15.56 -3.03
C GLN A 91 2.98 16.17 -3.01
N ASP A 92 2.10 15.73 -2.10
CA ASP A 92 0.77 16.35 -1.91
C ASP A 92 0.88 17.76 -1.35
N GLU A 93 1.80 17.99 -0.41
CA GLU A 93 2.10 19.32 0.11
C GLU A 93 2.66 20.24 -0.98
N LEU A 94 3.64 19.75 -1.76
CA LEU A 94 4.21 20.53 -2.86
C LEU A 94 3.17 20.79 -3.94
N MET A 95 2.39 19.78 -4.35
CA MET A 95 1.30 19.94 -5.32
C MET A 95 0.27 20.95 -4.84
N ARG A 96 -0.18 20.85 -3.58
CA ARG A 96 -1.13 21.80 -2.98
C ARG A 96 -0.54 23.20 -2.93
N ARG A 97 0.75 23.32 -2.58
CA ARG A 97 1.48 24.59 -2.59
C ARG A 97 1.56 25.18 -4.00
N TYR A 98 1.91 24.40 -5.02
CA TYR A 98 2.05 24.88 -6.40
C TYR A 98 0.72 25.11 -7.12
N LYS A 99 -0.37 24.46 -6.70
CA LYS A 99 -1.71 24.73 -7.24
C LYS A 99 -2.28 26.09 -6.83
N THR A 100 -1.87 26.62 -5.69
CA THR A 100 -2.36 27.91 -5.16
C THR A 100 -1.42 29.08 -5.49
N LEU A 101 -0.27 28.80 -6.09
CA LEU A 101 0.71 29.82 -6.44
C LEU A 101 0.38 30.46 -7.80
N PRO A 102 0.59 31.79 -7.93
CA PRO A 102 0.35 32.47 -9.18
C PRO A 102 1.34 32.01 -10.28
N PRO A 103 0.98 32.13 -11.58
CA PRO A 103 1.76 31.57 -12.69
C PRO A 103 3.19 32.12 -12.82
N ASP A 104 3.46 33.27 -12.20
CA ASP A 104 4.74 33.97 -12.18
C ASP A 104 5.61 33.62 -10.96
N PHE A 105 5.17 32.69 -10.11
CA PHE A 105 5.92 32.30 -8.92
C PHE A 105 7.28 31.69 -9.28
N ARG A 106 8.35 32.37 -8.83
CA ARG A 106 9.72 31.86 -8.88
C ARG A 106 10.19 31.53 -7.46
N PRO A 107 10.62 30.29 -7.16
CA PRO A 107 11.21 30.00 -5.86
C PRO A 107 12.49 30.83 -5.69
N LYS A 108 12.64 31.47 -4.52
CA LYS A 108 13.87 32.19 -4.16
C LYS A 108 15.03 31.16 -4.07
N PRO A 109 16.22 31.46 -4.61
CA PRO A 109 17.37 30.55 -4.56
C PRO A 109 17.78 30.23 -3.12
#